data_AF-A0A9E1EU71-F1
#
_entry.id   AF-A0A9E1EU71-F1
#
_cell.length_a   1.000
_cell.length_b   1.000
_cell.length_c   1.000
_cell.angle_alpha   90.00
_cell.angle_beta   90.00
_cell.angle_gamma   90.00
#
_symmetry.space_group_name_H-M   'P 1'
#
loop_
_entity.id
_entity.type
_entity.pdbx_description
1 polymer ?
#
loop_
_entity_poly.entity_id
_entity_poly.type
_entity_poly.pdbx_seq_one_letter_code
_entity_poly.pdbx_strand_id
1 'polypeptide(L)' 'MRAAIARAGKTYRGLAKSLGISEQAFYNKLNGESDFKASEIKVLRGELNLTSEEINYIFFNDA' A
#
# COMPACT_ATOMS: atom_id res chain seq x y z
N MET A 1 2.85 4.69 4.60
CA MET A 1 2.82 4.14 3.22
C MET A 1 3.99 4.59 2.34
N ARG A 2 4.10 5.87 1.92
CA ARG A 2 5.14 6.33 0.95
C ARG A 2 6.59 5.99 1.35
N ALA A 3 6.93 6.15 2.63
CA ALA A 3 8.24 5.76 3.16
C ALA A 3 8.52 4.26 2.99
N ALA A 4 7.53 3.39 3.24
CA ALA A 4 7.68 1.95 3.05
C ALA A 4 7.92 1.58 1.58
N ILE A 5 7.21 2.23 0.65
CA ILE A 5 7.42 2.04 -0.79
C ILE A 5 8.85 2.41 -1.19
N ALA A 6 9.36 3.54 -0.71
CA ALA A 6 10.72 3.99 -0.98
C ALA A 6 11.77 3.02 -0.40
N ARG A 7 11.59 2.56 0.85
CA ARG A 7 12.50 1.58 1.49
C ARG A 7 12.55 0.25 0.73
N ALA A 8 11.41 -0.21 0.19
CA ALA A 8 11.32 -1.44 -0.58
C ALA A 8 11.82 -1.30 -2.04
N GLY A 9 12.20 -0.10 -2.48
CA GLY A 9 12.63 0.15 -3.86
C GLY A 9 11.53 -0.11 -4.91
N LYS A 10 10.26 -0.06 -4.51
CA LYS A 10 9.12 -0.34 -5.40
C LYS A 10 8.63 0.93 -6.06
N THR A 11 8.13 0.81 -7.29
CA THR A 11 7.50 1.92 -8.01
C THR A 11 5.98 1.87 -7.83
N TYR A 12 5.32 3.03 -7.89
CA TYR A 12 3.85 3.11 -7.81
C TYR A 12 3.18 2.33 -8.95
N ARG A 13 3.74 2.40 -10.17
CA ARG A 13 3.30 1.60 -11.31
C ARG A 13 3.39 0.09 -11.06
N GLY A 14 4.51 -0.37 -10.49
CA GLY A 14 4.70 -1.78 -10.17
C GLY A 14 3.68 -2.28 -9.15
N LEU A 15 3.45 -1.50 -8.08
CA LEU A 15 2.47 -1.84 -7.06
C LEU A 15 1.04 -1.81 -7.60
N ALA A 16 0.67 -0.79 -8.38
CA ALA A 16 -0.66 -0.72 -9.01
C ALA A 16 -0.92 -1.97 -9.88
N LYS A 17 0.09 -2.44 -10.63
CA LYS A 17 0.01 -3.68 -11.40
C LYS A 17 -0.17 -4.92 -10.50
N SER A 18 0.59 -5.05 -9.41
CA SER A 18 0.43 -6.17 -8.45
C SER A 18 -0.95 -6.17 -7.80
N LEU A 19 -1.56 -5.00 -7.65
CA LEU A 19 -2.92 -4.83 -7.10
C LEU A 19 -4.03 -5.01 -8.13
N GLY A 20 -3.70 -5.08 -9.42
CA GLY A 20 -4.70 -5.17 -10.50
C GLY A 20 -5.53 -3.90 -10.68
N ILE A 21 -4.98 -2.73 -10.34
CA ILE A 21 -5.64 -1.42 -10.45
C ILE A 21 -4.84 -0.45 -11.35
N SER A 22 -5.47 0.65 -11.75
CA SER A 22 -4.77 1.71 -12.48
C SER A 22 -3.81 2.48 -11.57
N GLU A 23 -2.77 3.10 -12.15
CA GLU A 23 -1.87 3.99 -11.40
C GLU A 23 -2.65 5.13 -10.72
N GLN A 24 -3.64 5.70 -11.41
CA GLN A 24 -4.53 6.72 -10.86
C GLN A 24 -5.29 6.22 -9.62
N ALA A 25 -5.90 5.03 -9.69
CA ALA A 25 -6.60 4.45 -8.54
C ALA A 25 -5.65 4.24 -7.35
N PHE A 26 -4.39 3.85 -7.60
CA PHE A 26 -3.38 3.75 -6.55
C PHE A 26 -3.02 5.12 -5.96
N TYR A 27 -2.87 6.17 -6.79
CA TYR A 27 -2.64 7.53 -6.30
C TYR A 27 -3.80 8.06 -5.44
N ASN A 28 -5.05 7.84 -5.87
CA ASN A 28 -6.23 8.22 -5.09
C ASN A 28 -6.21 7.56 -3.70
N LYS A 29 -5.83 6.27 -3.62
CA LYS A 29 -5.66 5.59 -2.33
C LYS A 29 -4.54 6.16 -1.48
N LEU A 30 -3.39 6.49 -2.08
CA LEU A 30 -2.28 7.14 -1.37
C LEU A 30 -2.61 8.55 -0.85
N ASN A 31 -3.57 9.23 -1.49
CA ASN A 31 -4.04 10.56 -1.09
C ASN A 31 -5.25 10.52 -0.14
N GLY A 32 -5.77 9.33 0.19
CA GLY A 32 -6.95 9.18 1.04
C GLY A 32 -8.27 9.50 0.34
N GLU A 33 -8.29 9.58 -0.99
CA GLU A 33 -9.52 9.76 -1.78
C GLU A 33 -10.33 8.46 -1.88
N SER A 34 -9.71 7.31 -1.61
CA SER A 34 -10.38 6.01 -1.51
C SER A 34 -9.58 5.04 -0.63
N ASP A 35 -10.25 4.09 0.01
CA ASP A 35 -9.58 3.18 0.93
C ASP A 35 -8.92 1.98 0.24
N PHE A 36 -7.90 1.42 0.87
CA PHE A 36 -7.33 0.13 0.49
C PHE A 36 -8.24 -1.01 0.95
N LYS A 37 -8.53 -1.96 0.06
CA LYS A 37 -9.26 -3.19 0.40
C LYS A 37 -8.35 -4.13 1.19
N ALA A 38 -8.92 -4.99 2.04
CA ALA A 38 -8.14 -5.98 2.79
C ALA A 38 -7.28 -6.90 1.89
N SER A 39 -7.78 -7.27 0.71
CA SER A 39 -7.00 -8.04 -0.28
C SER A 39 -5.81 -7.25 -0.84
N GLU A 40 -5.96 -5.95 -1.06
CA GLU A 40 -4.88 -5.07 -1.53
C GLU A 40 -3.83 -4.89 -0.43
N ILE A 41 -4.24 -4.71 0.83
CA ILE A 41 -3.33 -4.63 1.99
C ILE A 41 -2.52 -5.92 2.12
N LYS A 42 -3.14 -7.08 1.92
CA LYS A 42 -2.44 -8.38 1.96
C LYS A 42 -1.35 -8.48 0.88
N VAL A 43 -1.62 -8.02 -0.33
CA VAL A 43 -0.61 -7.97 -1.42
C VAL A 43 0.51 -6.99 -1.07
N LEU A 44 0.16 -5.78 -0.61
CA LEU A 44 1.12 -4.76 -0.22
C LEU A 44 2.03 -5.22 0.93
N ARG A 45 1.49 -5.97 1.89
CA ARG A 45 2.29 -6.59 2.96
C ARG A 45 3.42 -7.44 2.40
N GLY A 46 3.12 -8.28 1.41
CA GLY A 46 4.12 -9.13 0.75
C GLY A 46 5.09 -8.33 -0.12
N GLU A 47 4.57 -7.42 -0.95
CA GLU A 47 5.40 -6.62 -1.87
C GLU A 47 6.37 -5.68 -1.16
N LEU A 48 5.98 -5.16 0.01
CA LEU A 48 6.74 -4.20 0.80
C LEU A 48 7.42 -4.84 2.02
N ASN A 49 7.31 -6.16 2.19
CA ASN A 49 7.82 -6.92 3.34
C ASN A 49 7.43 -6.30 4.70
N LEU A 50 6.17 -5.89 4.85
CA LEU A 50 5.69 -5.21 6.05
C LEU A 50 5.40 -6.19 7.19
N THR A 51 5.79 -5.81 8.40
CA THR A 51 5.38 -6.53 9.62
C THR A 51 3.91 -6.29 9.95
N SER A 52 3.36 -7.09 10.86
CA SER A 52 2.00 -6.88 11.35
C SER A 52 1.86 -5.52 12.05
N GLU A 53 2.88 -5.08 12.81
CA GLU A 53 2.87 -3.76 13.46
C GLU A 53 2.87 -2.64 12.42
N GLU A 54 3.69 -2.75 11.37
CA GLU A 54 3.73 -1.75 10.30
C GLU A 54 2.41 -1.67 9.54
N ILE A 55 1.75 -2.80 9.29
CA ILE A 55 0.41 -2.81 8.66
C ILE A 55 -0.59 -2.06 9.55
N ASN A 56 -0.62 -2.36 10.85
CA ASN A 56 -1.53 -1.69 11.79
C ASN A 56 -1.27 -0.19 11.86
N TYR A 57 -0.01 0.21 11.98
CA TYR A 57 0.38 1.61 11.99
C TYR A 57 0.02 2.35 10.69
N ILE A 58 0.23 1.71 9.53
CA ILE A 58 0.02 2.37 8.22
C ILE A 58 -1.47 2.47 7.86
N PHE A 59 -2.26 1.44 8.11
CA PHE A 59 -3.63 1.33 7.56
C PHE A 59 -4.74 1.47 8.59
N PHE A 60 -4.46 1.21 9.87
CA PHE A 60 -5.51 1.17 10.90
C PHE A 60 -5.36 2.27 11.95
N ASN A 61 -4.20 2.93 12.03
CA ASN A 61 -3.93 4.05 12.95
C ASN A 61 -4.45 3.77 14.38
N ASP A 62 -4.26 2.54 14.85
CA ASP A 62 -4.58 2.16 16.22
C ASP A 62 -3.52 2.80 17.13
N ALA A 63 -3.99 3.78 17.92
CA ALA A 63 -3.30 4.30 19.10
C ALA A 63 -3.81 3.56 20.35
#